data_AF-A0A2Z6SJH4-F1
#
_entry.id   AF-A0A2Z6SJH4-F1
#
_cell.length_a   1.000
_cell.length_b   1.000
_cell.length_c   1.000
_cell.angle_alpha   90.00
_cell.angle_beta   90.00
_cell.angle_gamma   90.00
#
_symmetry.space_group_name_H-M   'P 1'
#
loop_
_entity.id
_entity.type
_entity.pdbx_description
1 polymer ?
#
loop_
_entity_poly.entity_id
_entity_poly.type
_entity_poly.pdbx_seq_one_letter_code
_entity_poly.pdbx_strand_id
1 'polypeptide(L)'
;MRPTIYDLPERAVEETRRILVYHIKERLKQSSKHAGNVRVMISCTESQFFGVFKGYIHDYFPKTGNYKCIFKGINSYSTLSKVLGDDNWGVKYFLQHQKTFVLSYQQPSNPNDPGPLLESNLCQEPDPL
;
A
#
# COMPACT_ATOMS: atom_id res chain seq x y z
N MET A 1 21.95 -3.31 18.44
CA MET A 1 20.47 -3.32 18.47
C MET A 1 20.04 -2.15 19.37
N ARG A 2 19.25 -1.18 18.87
CA ARG A 2 18.76 -0.09 19.76
C ARG A 2 17.65 -0.65 20.67
N PRO A 3 17.61 -0.32 21.97
CA PRO A 3 16.65 -0.91 22.91
C PRO A 3 15.22 -0.36 22.81
N THR A 4 14.97 0.63 21.94
CA THR A 4 13.72 1.43 21.95
C THR A 4 12.75 1.11 20.82
N ILE A 5 13.09 0.19 19.92
CA ILE A 5 12.14 -0.28 18.91
C ILE A 5 11.25 -1.31 19.59
N TYR A 6 10.10 -0.84 20.06
CA TYR A 6 9.06 -1.73 20.55
C TYR A 6 8.51 -2.55 19.39
N ASP A 7 8.56 -3.87 19.53
CA ASP A 7 7.83 -4.76 18.63
C ASP A 7 6.34 -4.51 18.85
N LEU A 8 5.71 -3.91 17.83
CA LEU A 8 4.29 -3.62 17.85
C LEU A 8 3.49 -4.92 17.65
N PRO A 9 2.28 -5.02 18.23
CA PRO A 9 1.37 -6.11 17.91
C PRO A 9 1.01 -6.06 16.43
N GLU A 10 0.81 -7.23 15.80
CA GLU A 10 0.54 -7.35 14.36
C GLU A 10 -0.60 -6.44 13.90
N ARG A 11 -1.67 -6.31 14.71
CA ARG A 11 -2.81 -5.43 14.39
C ARG A 11 -2.42 -3.96 14.19
N ALA A 12 -1.49 -3.45 14.99
CA ALA A 12 -1.00 -2.07 14.86
C ALA A 12 -0.10 -1.90 13.62
N VAL A 13 0.63 -2.96 13.25
CA VAL A 13 1.42 -2.99 12.01
C VAL A 13 0.49 -3.00 10.79
N GLU A 14 -0.57 -3.80 10.80
CA GLU A 14 -1.59 -3.83 9.75
C GLU A 14 -2.32 -2.49 9.58
N GLU A 15 -2.68 -1.83 10.68
CA GLU A 15 -3.32 -0.52 10.63
C GLU A 15 -2.37 0.53 10.04
N THR A 16 -1.11 0.52 10.47
CA THR A 16 -0.07 1.38 9.89
C THR A 16 0.08 1.13 8.39
N ARG A 17 0.10 -0.14 7.97
CA ARG A 17 0.21 -0.55 6.57
C ARG A 17 -0.95 -0.01 5.73
N ARG A 18 -2.19 -0.11 6.22
CA ARG A 18 -3.38 0.45 5.55
C ARG A 18 -3.28 1.97 5.38
N ILE A 19 -2.84 2.69 6.41
CA ILE A 19 -2.62 4.14 6.37
C ILE A 19 -1.55 4.49 5.31
N LEU A 20 -0.44 3.73 5.26
CA LEU A 20 0.61 3.91 4.26
C LEU A 20 0.05 3.73 2.83
N VAL A 21 -0.67 2.64 2.58
CA VAL A 21 -1.27 2.33 1.28
C VAL A 21 -2.22 3.45 0.84
N TYR A 22 -3.11 3.89 1.73
CA TYR A 22 -4.05 4.97 1.46
C TYR A 22 -3.33 6.24 1.00
N HIS A 23 -2.34 6.71 1.76
CA HIS A 23 -1.63 7.95 1.43
C HIS A 23 -0.76 7.83 0.18
N ILE A 24 -0.16 6.66 -0.09
CA ILE A 24 0.58 6.44 -1.32
C ILE A 24 -0.37 6.52 -2.52
N LYS A 25 -1.49 5.78 -2.48
CA LYS A 25 -2.47 5.74 -3.58
C LYS A 25 -3.19 7.08 -3.79
N GLU A 26 -3.43 7.84 -2.73
CA GLU A 26 -3.94 9.21 -2.81
C GLU A 26 -2.97 10.14 -3.58
N ARG A 27 -1.66 9.98 -3.37
CA ARG A 27 -0.61 10.83 -3.96
C ARG A 27 -0.21 10.42 -5.38
N LEU A 28 -0.46 9.17 -5.78
CA LEU A 28 -0.28 8.72 -7.16
C LEU A 28 -1.33 9.41 -8.06
N LYS A 29 -0.91 10.38 -8.88
CA LYS A 29 -1.80 11.05 -9.86
C LYS A 29 -2.15 10.08 -11.00
N GLN A 30 -3.40 10.13 -11.48
CA GLN A 30 -3.86 9.36 -12.66
C GLN A 30 -3.18 9.81 -13.97
N SER A 31 -2.54 10.98 -14.00
CA SER A 31 -2.01 11.55 -15.24
C SER A 31 -0.52 11.24 -15.39
N SER A 32 -0.23 10.47 -16.44
CA SER A 32 1.09 10.14 -17.02
C SER A 32 2.03 11.34 -17.28
N LYS A 33 1.56 12.57 -17.05
CA LYS A 33 2.30 13.82 -17.29
C LYS A 33 3.37 14.12 -16.25
N HIS A 34 3.38 13.42 -15.11
CA HIS A 34 4.40 13.56 -14.07
C HIS A 34 5.14 12.25 -13.87
N ALA A 35 5.88 11.82 -14.89
CA ALA A 35 6.90 10.79 -14.76
C ALA A 35 8.09 11.38 -13.96
N GLY A 36 8.01 11.32 -12.63
CA GLY A 36 9.03 11.85 -11.73
C GLY A 36 8.96 11.23 -10.34
N ASN A 37 9.97 11.51 -9.52
CA ASN A 37 10.03 10.99 -8.15
C ASN A 37 8.83 11.49 -7.32
N VAL A 38 7.91 10.59 -6.98
CA VAL A 38 6.78 10.90 -6.08
C VAL A 38 7.27 10.79 -4.64
N ARG A 39 7.26 11.91 -3.91
CA ARG A 39 7.57 11.94 -2.47
C ARG A 39 6.27 11.94 -1.67
N VAL A 40 6.09 10.94 -0.82
CA VAL A 40 4.97 10.85 0.12
C VAL A 40 5.54 11.02 1.53
N MET A 41 4.95 11.94 2.30
CA MET A 41 5.29 12.14 3.71
C MET A 41 4.13 11.65 4.57
N ILE A 42 4.42 10.80 5.54
CA ILE A 42 3.43 10.17 6.41
C ILE A 42 3.93 10.26 7.84
N SER A 43 3.09 10.76 8.73
CA SER A 43 3.38 10.82 10.16
C SER A 43 3.26 9.40 10.73
N CYS A 44 4.38 8.80 11.11
CA CYS A 44 4.42 7.52 11.82
C CYS A 44 5.57 7.51 12.83
N THR A 45 5.46 6.68 13.87
CA THR A 45 6.52 6.47 14.84
C THR A 45 7.62 5.56 14.28
N GLU A 46 8.80 5.58 14.91
CA GLU A 46 9.90 4.69 14.55
C GLU A 46 9.48 3.20 14.61
N SER A 47 8.75 2.79 15.65
CA SER A 47 8.23 1.42 15.78
C SER A 47 7.22 1.04 14.69
N GLN A 48 6.38 1.99 14.26
CA GLN A 48 5.41 1.77 13.17
C GLN A 48 6.14 1.57 11.84
N PHE A 49 7.10 2.44 11.53
CA PHE A 49 7.92 2.30 10.32
C PHE A 49 8.68 0.98 10.35
N PHE A 50 9.34 0.69 11.47
CA PHE A 50 10.09 -0.55 11.63
C PHE A 50 9.16 -1.76 11.48
N GLY A 51 8.01 -1.81 12.15
CA GLY A 51 7.06 -2.92 12.07
C GLY A 51 6.66 -3.28 10.63
N VAL A 52 6.40 -2.27 9.78
CA VAL A 52 6.02 -2.51 8.38
C VAL A 52 7.22 -2.95 7.53
N PHE A 53 8.40 -2.37 7.75
CA PHE A 53 9.57 -2.55 6.90
C PHE A 53 10.67 -3.43 7.51
N LYS A 54 10.42 -4.12 8.64
CA LYS A 54 11.36 -5.02 9.36
C LYS A 54 11.73 -6.20 8.46
N GLY A 55 12.80 -6.05 7.69
CA GLY A 55 13.24 -6.99 6.65
C GLY A 55 13.59 -6.33 5.32
N TYR A 56 13.20 -5.07 5.14
CA TYR A 56 13.42 -4.28 3.91
C TYR A 56 14.17 -2.96 4.17
N ILE A 57 14.61 -2.74 5.41
CA ILE A 57 15.47 -1.62 5.79
C ILE A 57 16.89 -1.90 5.30
N HIS A 58 17.45 -0.96 4.54
CA HIS A 58 18.80 -1.07 3.98
C HIS A 58 19.80 -0.27 4.81
N ASP A 59 19.45 0.97 5.12
CA ASP A 59 20.29 1.88 5.89
C ASP A 59 19.52 2.44 7.08
N TYR A 60 20.25 2.62 8.18
CA TYR A 60 19.83 3.42 9.31
C TYR A 60 20.87 4.51 9.56
N PHE A 61 20.42 5.76 9.75
CA PHE A 61 21.28 6.91 9.98
C PHE A 61 21.16 7.37 11.43
N PRO A 62 22.04 6.92 12.35
CA PRO A 62 21.87 7.14 13.79
C PRO A 62 21.86 8.60 14.21
N LYS A 63 22.57 9.46 13.45
CA LYS A 63 22.68 10.90 13.70
C LYS A 63 21.37 11.65 13.44
N THR A 64 20.57 11.20 12.47
CA THR A 64 19.31 11.86 12.09
C THR A 64 18.08 11.04 12.48
N GLY A 65 18.25 9.80 12.93
CA GLY A 65 17.14 8.89 13.22
C GLY A 65 16.41 8.38 11.97
N ASN A 66 16.98 8.55 10.78
CA ASN A 66 16.31 8.20 9.53
C ASN A 66 16.53 6.73 9.16
N TYR A 67 15.46 6.08 8.72
CA TYR A 67 15.51 4.78 8.07
C TYR A 67 15.38 4.94 6.56
N LYS A 68 16.03 4.05 5.81
CA LYS A 68 15.96 4.03 4.35
C LYS A 68 15.72 2.62 3.84
N CYS A 69 14.65 2.49 3.06
CA CYS A 69 14.30 1.29 2.32
C CYS A 69 14.46 1.59 0.83
N ILE A 70 15.07 0.68 0.07
CA ILE A 70 15.33 0.87 -1.35
C ILE A 70 14.75 -0.33 -2.10
N PHE A 71 13.72 -0.09 -2.91
CA PHE A 71 13.13 -1.12 -3.77
C PHE A 71 13.56 -0.85 -5.21
N LYS A 72 14.31 -1.78 -5.82
CA LYS A 72 14.89 -1.64 -7.17
C LYS A 72 14.67 -2.91 -7.98
N GLY A 73 14.71 -2.78 -9.31
CA GLY A 73 14.60 -3.90 -10.25
C GLY A 73 13.16 -4.26 -10.61
N ILE A 74 13.03 -5.29 -11.46
CA ILE A 74 11.75 -5.75 -12.04
C ILE A 74 10.76 -6.21 -10.96
N ASN A 75 11.28 -6.72 -9.84
CA ASN A 75 10.48 -7.21 -8.72
C ASN A 75 10.17 -6.13 -7.66
N SER A 76 10.51 -4.87 -7.91
CA SER A 76 10.30 -3.79 -6.94
C SER A 76 8.83 -3.60 -6.60
N TYR A 77 7.95 -3.59 -7.61
CA TYR A 77 6.50 -3.49 -7.42
C TYR A 77 5.94 -4.67 -6.63
N SER A 78 6.29 -5.91 -7.00
CA SER A 78 5.79 -7.10 -6.29
C SER A 78 6.31 -7.19 -4.85
N THR A 79 7.53 -6.72 -4.60
CA THR A 79 8.07 -6.62 -3.24
C THR A 79 7.32 -5.57 -2.42
N LEU A 80 7.06 -4.39 -3.00
CA LEU A 80 6.26 -3.35 -2.36
C LEU A 80 4.84 -3.81 -2.05
N SER A 81 4.18 -4.52 -2.97
CA SER A 81 2.85 -5.09 -2.72
C SER A 81 2.86 -6.06 -1.53
N LYS A 82 3.87 -6.93 -1.44
CA LYS A 82 3.99 -7.86 -0.30
C LYS A 82 4.22 -7.15 1.02
N VAL A 83 5.11 -6.14 1.04
CA VAL A 83 5.40 -5.34 2.24
C VAL A 83 4.16 -4.59 2.70
N LEU A 84 3.41 -4.03 1.74
CA LEU A 84 2.24 -3.20 2.00
C LEU A 84 0.93 -3.97 1.98
N GLY A 85 0.96 -5.29 1.78
CA GLY A 85 -0.22 -6.16 1.79
C GLY A 85 -1.29 -5.77 0.77
N ASP A 86 -0.90 -5.15 -0.35
CA ASP A 86 -1.84 -4.63 -1.35
C ASP A 86 -1.26 -4.76 -2.77
N ASP A 87 -1.90 -5.61 -3.58
CA ASP A 87 -1.57 -5.81 -5.00
C ASP A 87 -2.39 -4.90 -5.94
N ASN A 88 -3.41 -4.22 -5.42
CA ASN A 88 -4.41 -3.47 -6.16
C ASN A 88 -3.99 -2.01 -6.37
N TRP A 89 -2.83 -1.79 -6.99
CA TRP A 89 -2.27 -0.46 -7.25
C TRP A 89 -3.08 0.39 -8.26
N GLY A 90 -4.01 -0.23 -8.99
CA GLY A 90 -4.96 0.47 -9.87
C GLY A 90 -6.13 1.15 -9.14
N VAL A 91 -6.23 0.98 -7.82
CA VAL A 91 -7.22 1.65 -6.97
C VAL A 91 -6.66 2.98 -6.47
N LYS A 92 -7.44 4.05 -6.60
CA LYS A 92 -7.14 5.39 -6.08
C LYS A 92 -8.08 5.73 -4.93
N TYR A 93 -7.52 6.29 -3.86
CA TYR A 93 -8.26 6.74 -2.67
C TYR A 93 -8.38 8.27 -2.62
N PHE A 94 -9.45 8.78 -2.01
CA PHE A 94 -9.74 10.20 -1.79
C PHE A 94 -10.10 10.49 -0.33
N LEU A 95 -9.94 11.76 0.08
CA LEU A 95 -10.09 12.28 1.46
C LEU A 95 -11.38 11.88 2.22
N GLN A 96 -12.43 11.45 1.53
CA GLN A 96 -13.72 11.03 2.12
C GLN A 96 -13.93 9.51 2.13
N HIS A 97 -12.85 8.72 2.17
CA HIS A 97 -12.90 7.25 2.01
C HIS A 97 -13.48 6.76 0.67
N GLN A 98 -13.68 7.67 -0.29
CA GLN A 98 -14.09 7.32 -1.64
C GLN A 98 -12.90 6.66 -2.35
N LYS A 99 -13.20 5.71 -3.24
CA LYS A 99 -12.21 5.05 -4.09
C LYS A 99 -12.69 4.99 -5.54
N THR A 100 -11.76 5.13 -6.48
CA THR A 100 -11.99 4.81 -7.90
C THR A 100 -11.01 3.75 -8.33
N PHE A 101 -11.43 2.82 -9.19
CA PHE A 101 -10.58 1.73 -9.64
C PHE A 101 -10.77 1.52 -11.14
N VAL A 102 -9.69 1.19 -11.84
CA VAL A 102 -9.72 0.86 -13.27
C VAL A 102 -9.61 -0.65 -13.38
N LEU A 103 -10.67 -1.29 -13.87
CA LEU A 103 -10.65 -2.70 -14.24
C LEU A 103 -10.23 -2.83 -15.69
N SER A 104 -9.20 -3.62 -15.96
CA SER A 104 -8.98 -4.15 -17.30
C SER A 104 -9.84 -5.40 -17.42
N TYR A 105 -10.80 -5.41 -18.33
CA TYR A 105 -11.59 -6.60 -18.61
C TYR A 105 -10.68 -7.65 -19.27
N GLN A 106 -10.27 -8.68 -18.52
CA GLN A 106 -9.78 -9.91 -19.13
C GLN A 106 -10.99 -10.79 -19.39
N GLN A 107 -11.22 -11.09 -20.66
CA GLN A 107 -12.28 -12.01 -21.06
C GLN A 107 -12.01 -13.36 -20.37
N PRO A 108 -12.97 -13.89 -19.61
CA PRO A 108 -12.75 -15.12 -18.87
C PRO A 108 -12.43 -16.24 -19.85
N SER A 109 -11.34 -16.97 -19.59
CA SER A 109 -10.93 -18.14 -20.38
C SER A 109 -11.98 -19.25 -20.37
N ASN A 110 -12.91 -19.21 -19.41
CA ASN A 110 -14.04 -20.13 -19.28
C ASN A 110 -15.36 -19.34 -19.28
N PRO A 111 -16.32 -19.62 -20.19
CA PRO A 111 -17.59 -18.91 -20.26
C PRO A 111 -18.50 -19.07 -19.03
N ASN A 112 -18.19 -20.00 -18.12
CA ASN A 112 -18.92 -20.20 -16.86
C ASN A 112 -18.25 -19.55 -15.65
N ASP A 113 -17.11 -18.88 -15.82
CA ASP A 113 -16.46 -18.15 -14.74
C ASP A 113 -17.23 -16.85 -14.49
N PRO A 114 -17.78 -16.59 -13.28
CA PRO A 114 -18.40 -15.32 -12.97
C PRO A 114 -17.37 -14.22 -13.19
N GLY A 115 -17.49 -13.49 -14.30
CA GLY A 115 -16.53 -12.48 -14.67
C GLY A 115 -16.31 -11.45 -13.55
N PRO A 116 -15.19 -10.71 -13.59
CA PRO A 116 -14.74 -9.83 -12.49
C PRO A 116 -15.74 -8.75 -12.05
N LEU A 117 -16.80 -8.50 -12.85
CA LEU A 117 -17.90 -7.61 -12.51
C LEU A 117 -18.85 -8.19 -11.43
N LEU A 118 -18.98 -9.51 -11.33
CA LEU A 118 -19.90 -10.12 -10.35
C LEU A 118 -19.32 -10.09 -8.93
N GLU A 119 -18.02 -10.35 -8.78
CA GLU A 119 -17.33 -10.29 -7.47
C GLU A 119 -17.32 -8.86 -6.89
N SER A 120 -17.21 -7.83 -7.73
CA SER A 120 -17.23 -6.44 -7.23
C SER A 120 -18.55 -6.03 -6.56
N ASN A 121 -19.66 -6.68 -6.93
CA ASN A 121 -20.97 -6.43 -6.29
C ASN A 121 -21.10 -7.14 -4.93
N LEU A 122 -20.32 -8.19 -4.67
CA LEU A 122 -20.34 -8.93 -3.39
C LEU A 122 -19.56 -8.23 -2.27
N CYS A 123 -18.58 -7.39 -2.61
CA CYS A 123 -17.79 -6.62 -1.63
C CYS A 123 -18.42 -5.27 -1.23
N GLN A 124 -19.59 -4.93 -1.78
CA GLN A 124 -20.39 -3.83 -1.27
C GLN A 124 -21.25 -4.37 -0.14
N GLU A 125 -20.80 -4.21 1.12
CA GLU A 125 -21.71 -4.35 2.26
C GLU A 125 -22.93 -3.44 2.03
N PRO A 126 -24.16 -3.92 2.23
CA PRO A 126 -25.34 -3.07 2.14
C PRO A 126 -25.27 -1.99 3.21
N ASP A 127 -25.53 -0.74 2.82
CA ASP A 127 -25.65 0.38 3.77
C ASP A 127 -26.72 0.05 4.83
N PRO A 128 -26.45 0.23 6.13
CA PRO A 128 -27.46 0.04 7.16
C PRO A 128 -28.57 1.10 7.01
N LEU A 129 -29.81 0.63 6.96
CA LEU A 129 -31.06 1.44 6.92
C LEU A 129 -31.21 2.34 8.15
#